data_AF-H0EZR8-F1
#
_entry.id   AF-H0EZR8-F1
#
_cell.length_a   1.000
_cell.length_b   1.000
_cell.length_c   1.000
_cell.angle_alpha   90.00
_cell.angle_beta   90.00
_cell.angle_gamma   90.00
#
_symmetry.space_group_name_H-M   'P 1'
#
loop_
_entity.id
_entity.type
_entity.pdbx_description
1 polymer ?
#
loop_
_entity_poly.entity_id
_entity_poly.type
_entity_poly.pdbx_seq_one_letter_code
_entity_poly.pdbx_strand_id
1 'polypeptide(L)'
;MMRLLWFNNDGDGDFSLTEFSESEIPIWGEGEVTFKDLVDGTSKNKAGYSKIQFCGEQAKRNGLQYFWVDTCCIDKSNAVELQEAINSMFRWYRDATKCYVYMPDVSRPHSDSANGVSESWESTFRKSEWFTRGWTLQELLAPASVDFFSKEGEFLGNKTSLERHVCERTGIPVNALRGSPLSEFSITERMSWAASRETYRQEDKAYSLLGIFDVHMPLIYSEGKDKALQRLREEIDKASKGIQREDFSVVFSLSNVSDVEHFVGREAELQEIHKALSGDGSRRTVVLYGLGGIGKTQLSVAYTKRQKDSYSAIFWLNIKDESSLKQSFAIMARQISQEYPLALRLSGRDTNESLDEVVDAVKAWLSRPNNSRWLMIFDNYDNPKLPRNSDPAAVNIRKFFPESYQGSIIITTRSSQVRIGHSIQIRKLGDILMLLYLRKN
;
A
#
# COMPACT_ATOMS: atom_id res chain seq x y z
N MET A 1 -4.47 -11.36 -18.78
CA MET A 1 -3.91 -12.60 -19.37
C MET A 1 -2.50 -12.27 -19.87
N MET A 2 -1.56 -13.23 -19.95
CA MET A 2 -0.24 -12.99 -20.54
C MET A 2 0.07 -14.10 -21.55
N ARG A 3 0.39 -13.72 -22.79
CA ARG A 3 0.83 -14.63 -23.86
C ARG A 3 2.32 -14.47 -24.08
N LEU A 4 3.02 -15.58 -24.37
CA LEU A 4 4.47 -15.62 -24.57
C LEU A 4 4.78 -16.21 -25.95
N LEU A 5 5.90 -15.78 -26.53
CA LEU A 5 6.47 -16.37 -27.74
C LEU A 5 7.56 -17.38 -27.38
N TRP A 6 7.72 -18.40 -28.22
CA TRP A 6 8.81 -19.38 -28.17
C TRP A 6 9.48 -19.41 -29.57
N PHE A 7 10.82 -19.38 -29.59
CA PHE A 7 11.61 -19.48 -30.83
C PHE A 7 11.74 -20.96 -31.25
N ASN A 8 11.17 -21.35 -32.39
CA ASN A 8 11.20 -22.75 -32.80
C ASN A 8 12.59 -23.19 -33.32
N ASN A 9 12.98 -24.44 -33.09
CA ASN A 9 14.32 -24.94 -33.43
C ASN A 9 14.45 -25.52 -34.85
N ASP A 10 13.33 -25.72 -35.55
CA ASP A 10 13.26 -26.43 -36.82
C ASP A 10 13.51 -25.51 -38.03
N GLY A 11 14.76 -25.05 -38.18
CA GLY A 11 15.33 -24.51 -39.42
C GLY A 11 14.88 -23.10 -39.86
N ASP A 12 13.59 -22.80 -39.87
CA ASP A 12 12.98 -21.64 -40.55
C ASP A 12 12.87 -20.36 -39.68
N GLY A 13 13.28 -20.42 -38.42
CA GLY A 13 13.19 -19.27 -37.49
C GLY A 13 11.76 -18.83 -37.16
N ASP A 14 10.80 -19.75 -37.28
CA ASP A 14 9.38 -19.45 -37.18
C ASP A 14 8.86 -19.40 -35.72
N PHE A 15 7.76 -18.68 -35.52
CA PHE A 15 7.14 -18.45 -34.21
C PHE A 15 5.67 -18.90 -34.22
N SER A 16 5.21 -19.50 -33.13
CA SER A 16 3.81 -19.91 -32.94
C SER A 16 3.19 -19.23 -31.72
N LEU A 17 1.89 -19.00 -31.80
CA LEU A 17 1.08 -18.27 -30.81
C LEU A 17 -0.23 -19.06 -30.54
N THR A 18 -0.99 -18.66 -29.52
CA THR A 18 -2.29 -19.26 -29.13
C THR A 18 -3.35 -18.14 -29.01
N GLU A 19 -4.58 -18.41 -29.47
CA GLU A 19 -5.58 -17.49 -30.11
C GLU A 19 -6.31 -16.45 -29.18
N PHE A 20 -7.23 -15.54 -29.57
CA PHE A 20 -8.13 -15.31 -30.75
C PHE A 20 -8.35 -13.80 -31.10
N SER A 21 -9.14 -13.50 -32.15
CA SER A 21 -9.36 -12.21 -32.87
C SER A 21 -10.35 -11.19 -32.20
N GLU A 22 -10.56 -9.92 -32.62
CA GLU A 22 -10.33 -9.19 -33.89
C GLU A 22 -10.40 -7.61 -33.80
N SER A 23 -9.61 -6.89 -34.62
CA SER A 23 -9.73 -5.47 -35.11
C SER A 23 -8.73 -4.37 -34.62
N GLU A 24 -8.36 -3.44 -35.51
CA GLU A 24 -7.10 -2.67 -35.40
C GLU A 24 -7.13 -1.40 -34.52
N ILE A 25 -6.05 -1.20 -33.78
CA ILE A 25 -5.66 0.08 -33.17
C ILE A 25 -4.33 0.53 -33.81
N PRO A 26 -4.18 1.80 -34.23
CA PRO A 26 -2.90 2.30 -34.75
C PRO A 26 -1.81 2.31 -33.67
N ILE A 27 -0.60 1.89 -34.07
CA ILE A 27 0.56 1.63 -33.21
C ILE A 27 1.71 2.59 -33.59
N TRP A 28 2.64 2.83 -32.67
CA TRP A 28 3.87 3.58 -32.94
C TRP A 28 4.76 2.87 -33.96
N GLY A 29 5.28 3.62 -34.94
CA GLY A 29 6.21 3.12 -35.94
C GLY A 29 5.52 2.45 -37.13
N GLU A 30 5.78 2.98 -38.33
CA GLU A 30 5.32 2.34 -39.57
C GLU A 30 5.92 0.93 -39.68
N GLY A 31 5.06 -0.08 -39.59
CA GLY A 31 5.47 -1.49 -39.69
C GLY A 31 5.87 -2.17 -38.39
N GLU A 32 5.45 -1.73 -37.19
CA GLU A 32 5.45 -2.64 -36.03
C GLU A 32 4.53 -3.87 -36.29
N VAL A 33 4.94 -5.05 -35.82
CA VAL A 33 4.19 -6.31 -35.96
C VAL A 33 3.14 -6.42 -34.86
N THR A 34 1.89 -6.60 -35.25
CA THR A 34 0.74 -6.74 -34.34
C THR A 34 0.47 -8.19 -33.96
N PHE A 35 -0.44 -8.41 -33.01
CA PHE A 35 -0.98 -9.73 -32.69
C PHE A 35 -1.62 -10.38 -33.93
N LYS A 36 -2.44 -9.61 -34.67
CA LYS A 36 -3.10 -10.08 -35.90
C LYS A 36 -2.10 -10.50 -36.97
N ASP A 37 -0.98 -9.79 -37.13
CA ASP A 37 0.04 -10.15 -38.13
C ASP A 37 0.79 -11.46 -37.82
N LEU A 38 0.88 -11.84 -36.55
CA LEU A 38 1.41 -13.17 -36.17
C LEU A 38 0.38 -14.26 -36.45
N VAL A 39 -0.88 -14.04 -36.09
CA VAL A 39 -1.97 -15.01 -36.31
C VAL A 39 -2.24 -15.23 -37.81
N ASP A 40 -2.25 -14.16 -38.60
CA ASP A 40 -2.50 -14.18 -40.04
C ASP A 40 -1.24 -14.55 -40.87
N GLY A 41 -0.09 -14.74 -40.22
CA GLY A 41 1.19 -15.09 -40.87
C GLY A 41 1.83 -13.98 -41.71
N THR A 42 1.30 -12.75 -41.69
CA THR A 42 1.75 -11.61 -42.52
C THR A 42 2.97 -10.87 -41.94
N SER A 43 3.34 -11.17 -40.70
CA SER A 43 4.38 -10.48 -39.93
C SER A 43 5.74 -10.34 -40.62
N LYS A 44 6.20 -11.35 -41.37
CA LYS A 44 7.55 -11.42 -41.98
C LYS A 44 7.87 -10.26 -42.93
N ASN A 45 6.85 -9.61 -43.50
CA ASN A 45 7.01 -8.49 -44.42
C ASN A 45 7.06 -7.11 -43.74
N LYS A 46 6.89 -7.03 -42.41
CA LYS A 46 6.87 -5.76 -41.66
C LYS A 46 8.25 -5.45 -41.05
N ALA A 47 8.65 -4.18 -41.09
CA ALA A 47 9.96 -3.73 -40.59
C ALA A 47 10.24 -4.14 -39.12
N GLY A 48 9.20 -4.13 -38.28
CA GLY A 48 9.24 -4.54 -36.88
C GLY A 48 9.43 -6.05 -36.65
N TYR A 49 9.38 -6.89 -37.68
CA TYR A 49 9.69 -8.32 -37.55
C TYR A 49 11.15 -8.54 -37.10
N SER A 50 12.07 -7.68 -37.57
CA SER A 50 13.48 -7.67 -37.16
C SER A 50 13.66 -7.61 -35.64
N LYS A 51 12.86 -6.78 -34.95
CA LYS A 51 12.83 -6.66 -33.47
C LYS A 51 12.41 -7.96 -32.79
N ILE A 52 11.40 -8.66 -33.35
CA ILE A 52 10.89 -9.94 -32.81
C ILE A 52 11.93 -11.04 -33.02
N GLN A 53 12.48 -11.16 -34.23
CA GLN A 53 13.54 -12.12 -34.54
C GLN A 53 14.75 -11.91 -33.64
N PHE A 54 15.24 -10.66 -33.53
CA PHE A 54 16.32 -10.29 -32.63
C PHE A 54 16.04 -10.70 -31.17
N CYS A 55 14.85 -10.40 -30.65
CA CYS A 55 14.47 -10.74 -29.28
C CYS A 55 14.47 -12.27 -29.04
N GLY A 56 13.94 -13.04 -29.99
CA GLY A 56 13.95 -14.50 -29.93
C GLY A 56 15.35 -15.12 -30.05
N GLU A 57 16.22 -14.57 -30.91
CA GLU A 57 17.62 -14.98 -31.02
C GLU A 57 18.41 -14.70 -29.73
N GLN A 58 18.23 -13.53 -29.10
CA GLN A 58 18.87 -13.21 -27.82
C GLN A 58 18.31 -14.07 -26.68
N ALA A 59 16.98 -14.29 -26.63
CA ALA A 59 16.37 -15.22 -25.67
C ALA A 59 17.02 -16.61 -25.76
N LYS A 60 17.16 -17.15 -26.98
CA LYS A 60 17.85 -18.42 -27.25
C LYS A 60 19.33 -18.41 -26.81
N ARG A 61 20.09 -17.37 -27.14
CA ARG A 61 21.50 -17.21 -26.70
C ARG A 61 21.64 -17.15 -25.18
N ASN A 62 20.65 -16.59 -24.48
CA ASN A 62 20.59 -16.53 -23.03
C ASN A 62 19.93 -17.76 -22.36
N GLY A 63 19.57 -18.80 -23.13
CA GLY A 63 18.96 -20.03 -22.60
C GLY A 63 17.51 -19.88 -22.14
N LEU A 64 16.82 -18.80 -22.54
CA LEU A 64 15.43 -18.53 -22.21
C LEU A 64 14.51 -19.20 -23.24
N GLN A 65 13.56 -20.00 -22.75
CA GLN A 65 12.58 -20.72 -23.58
C GLN A 65 11.51 -19.80 -24.16
N TYR A 66 11.19 -18.73 -23.43
CA TYR A 66 10.07 -17.83 -23.72
C TYR A 66 10.52 -16.38 -23.73
N PHE A 67 9.89 -15.56 -24.57
CA PHE A 67 10.07 -14.11 -24.62
C PHE A 67 8.74 -13.40 -24.86
N TRP A 68 8.74 -12.07 -24.69
CA TRP A 68 7.54 -11.24 -24.74
C TRP A 68 7.82 -9.93 -25.49
N VAL A 69 6.89 -9.51 -26.32
CA VAL A 69 6.91 -8.24 -27.06
C VAL A 69 5.50 -7.65 -27.07
N ASP A 70 5.32 -6.47 -26.48
CA ASP A 70 4.02 -5.80 -26.27
C ASP A 70 3.18 -5.65 -27.55
N THR A 71 3.85 -5.46 -28.69
CA THR A 71 3.20 -5.14 -29.97
C THR A 71 2.35 -6.31 -30.49
N CYS A 72 2.79 -7.54 -30.22
CA CYS A 72 2.20 -8.76 -30.74
C CYS A 72 1.77 -9.78 -29.68
N CYS A 73 2.27 -9.68 -28.44
CA CYS A 73 1.85 -10.51 -27.31
C CYS A 73 0.61 -9.97 -26.57
N ILE A 74 0.10 -8.79 -26.95
CA ILE A 74 -1.18 -8.24 -26.49
C ILE A 74 -2.11 -8.11 -27.69
N ASP A 75 -3.32 -8.63 -27.59
CA ASP A 75 -4.39 -8.28 -28.53
C ASP A 75 -4.96 -6.92 -28.14
N LYS A 76 -4.53 -5.89 -28.88
CA LYS A 76 -4.97 -4.51 -28.69
C LYS A 76 -6.43 -4.32 -29.14
N SER A 77 -7.03 -5.27 -29.86
CA SER A 77 -8.45 -5.26 -30.24
C SER A 77 -9.37 -5.56 -29.06
N ASN A 78 -8.95 -6.50 -28.21
CA ASN A 78 -9.68 -6.92 -27.04
C ASN A 78 -9.47 -5.89 -25.90
N ALA A 79 -10.46 -5.01 -25.72
CA ALA A 79 -10.42 -3.96 -24.70
C ALA A 79 -10.22 -4.50 -23.26
N VAL A 80 -10.71 -5.72 -22.96
CA VAL A 80 -10.51 -6.35 -21.64
C VAL A 80 -9.05 -6.82 -21.49
N GLU A 81 -8.50 -7.47 -22.52
CA GLU A 81 -7.10 -7.90 -22.49
C GLU A 81 -6.15 -6.70 -22.43
N LEU A 82 -6.37 -5.66 -23.24
CA LEU A 82 -5.59 -4.42 -23.23
C LEU A 82 -5.61 -3.73 -21.86
N GLN A 83 -6.79 -3.69 -21.21
CA GLN A 83 -6.98 -3.15 -19.87
C GLN A 83 -6.21 -3.95 -18.80
N GLU A 84 -6.27 -5.28 -18.84
CA GLU A 84 -5.49 -6.15 -17.95
C GLU A 84 -3.98 -6.02 -18.19
N ALA A 85 -3.57 -5.98 -19.46
CA ALA A 85 -2.17 -5.93 -19.86
C ALA A 85 -1.49 -4.64 -19.40
N ILE A 86 -2.08 -3.47 -19.66
CA ILE A 86 -1.50 -2.18 -19.27
C ILE A 86 -1.37 -2.05 -17.73
N ASN A 87 -2.33 -2.56 -16.96
CA ASN A 87 -2.22 -2.58 -15.48
C ASN A 87 -1.19 -3.62 -14.98
N SER A 88 -0.88 -4.64 -15.77
CA SER A 88 0.07 -5.70 -15.40
C SER A 88 1.49 -5.48 -15.93
N MET A 89 1.68 -4.62 -16.92
CA MET A 89 2.91 -4.56 -17.72
C MET A 89 4.17 -4.27 -16.90
N PHE A 90 4.09 -3.36 -15.92
CA PHE A 90 5.19 -3.09 -15.00
C PHE A 90 5.61 -4.34 -14.21
N ARG A 91 4.65 -5.14 -13.76
CA ARG A 91 4.89 -6.40 -13.06
C ARG A 91 5.58 -7.41 -13.97
N TRP A 92 5.12 -7.53 -15.22
CA TRP A 92 5.74 -8.42 -16.22
C TRP A 92 7.19 -8.02 -16.53
N TYR A 93 7.47 -6.73 -16.68
CA TYR A 93 8.85 -6.25 -16.84
C TYR A 93 9.71 -6.47 -15.59
N ARG A 94 9.16 -6.25 -14.39
CA ARG A 94 9.87 -6.48 -13.11
C ARG A 94 10.23 -7.96 -12.90
N ASP A 95 9.31 -8.85 -13.23
CA ASP A 95 9.44 -10.28 -13.01
C ASP A 95 10.19 -10.99 -14.18
N ALA A 96 10.59 -10.25 -15.22
CA ALA A 96 11.37 -10.76 -16.35
C ALA A 96 12.85 -10.96 -16.01
N THR A 97 13.41 -12.13 -16.39
CA THR A 97 14.82 -12.48 -16.18
C THR A 97 15.80 -11.53 -16.89
N LYS A 98 15.43 -11.07 -18.08
CA LYS A 98 16.20 -10.16 -18.95
C LYS A 98 15.23 -9.26 -19.73
N CYS A 99 15.56 -7.99 -19.86
CA CYS A 99 14.92 -7.07 -20.79
C CYS A 99 15.95 -6.65 -21.86
N TYR A 100 15.58 -6.76 -23.13
CA TYR A 100 16.43 -6.38 -24.27
C TYR A 100 15.87 -5.13 -24.95
N VAL A 101 16.65 -4.04 -24.94
CA VAL A 101 16.31 -2.78 -25.61
C VAL A 101 17.02 -2.74 -26.96
N TYR A 102 16.26 -2.96 -28.03
CA TYR A 102 16.72 -2.84 -29.41
C TYR A 102 16.51 -1.40 -29.92
N MET A 103 17.59 -0.72 -30.29
CA MET A 103 17.59 0.71 -30.65
C MET A 103 17.86 0.88 -32.16
N PRO A 104 16.80 0.95 -33.01
CA PRO A 104 16.94 0.98 -34.47
C PRO A 104 17.61 2.26 -35.01
N ASP A 105 17.68 3.30 -34.18
CA ASP A 105 18.27 4.61 -34.45
C ASP A 105 19.73 4.76 -33.95
N VAL A 106 20.25 3.74 -33.25
CA VAL A 106 21.65 3.68 -32.80
C VAL A 106 22.40 2.67 -33.65
N SER A 107 23.54 3.07 -34.21
CA SER A 107 24.39 2.23 -35.06
C SER A 107 25.75 2.03 -34.39
N ARG A 108 26.19 0.77 -34.33
CA ARG A 108 27.52 0.36 -33.89
C ARG A 108 28.05 -0.70 -34.87
N PRO A 109 28.55 -0.29 -36.04
CA PRO A 109 29.10 -1.25 -37.00
C PRO A 109 30.29 -1.99 -36.41
N HIS A 110 30.41 -3.29 -36.69
CA HIS A 110 31.66 -4.01 -36.48
C HIS A 110 32.78 -3.31 -37.26
N SER A 111 33.92 -3.13 -36.60
CA SER A 111 35.04 -2.34 -37.12
C SER A 111 35.68 -2.99 -38.34
N ASP A 112 35.56 -2.33 -39.50
CA ASP A 112 36.56 -2.34 -40.59
C ASP A 112 36.28 -1.27 -41.67
N SER A 113 35.07 -0.72 -41.75
CA SER A 113 34.74 0.42 -42.61
C SER A 113 35.15 1.77 -41.99
N ALA A 114 36.45 1.97 -41.78
CA ALA A 114 37.03 3.26 -41.38
C ALA A 114 37.02 4.29 -42.53
N ASN A 115 35.82 4.65 -43.01
CA ASN A 115 35.60 5.64 -44.06
C ASN A 115 34.44 6.57 -43.68
N GLY A 116 34.77 7.74 -43.13
CA GLY A 116 33.84 8.86 -42.95
C GLY A 116 33.66 9.33 -41.52
N VAL A 117 33.23 10.60 -41.41
CA VAL A 117 32.95 11.32 -40.16
C VAL A 117 31.62 10.83 -39.56
N SER A 118 31.58 9.55 -39.16
CA SER A 118 30.41 8.96 -38.51
C SER A 118 30.33 9.42 -37.06
N GLU A 119 29.12 9.76 -36.61
CA GLU A 119 28.90 10.14 -35.22
C GLU A 119 29.09 8.91 -34.30
N SER A 120 29.74 9.09 -33.14
CA SER A 120 29.99 7.94 -32.25
C SER A 120 28.67 7.34 -31.75
N TRP A 121 28.66 6.03 -31.50
CA TRP A 121 27.45 5.34 -31.05
C TRP A 121 26.96 5.89 -29.70
N GLU A 122 27.85 6.40 -28.84
CA GLU A 122 27.48 7.06 -27.58
C GLU A 122 26.74 8.39 -27.80
N SER A 123 26.92 9.05 -28.94
CA SER A 123 26.22 10.28 -29.30
C SER A 123 24.84 9.97 -29.88
N THR A 124 24.74 9.00 -30.80
CA THR A 124 23.43 8.55 -31.32
C THR A 124 22.58 7.91 -30.22
N PHE A 125 23.20 7.15 -29.30
CA PHE A 125 22.53 6.65 -28.09
C PHE A 125 21.89 7.76 -27.25
N ARG A 126 22.62 8.86 -26.97
CA ARG A 126 22.07 10.02 -26.24
C ARG A 126 20.89 10.68 -26.97
N LYS A 127 20.90 10.66 -28.30
CA LYS A 127 19.84 11.25 -29.13
C LYS A 127 18.64 10.33 -29.35
N SER A 128 18.74 9.04 -29.01
CA SER A 128 17.75 8.02 -29.37
C SER A 128 16.34 8.35 -28.91
N GLU A 129 15.36 8.09 -29.79
CA GLU A 129 13.93 8.21 -29.55
C GLU A 129 13.43 7.25 -28.46
N TRP A 130 14.18 6.18 -28.16
CA TRP A 130 13.82 5.29 -27.04
C TRP A 130 13.77 6.06 -25.71
N PHE A 131 14.60 7.08 -25.52
CA PHE A 131 14.56 7.96 -24.34
C PHE A 131 13.40 8.95 -24.33
N THR A 132 12.78 9.23 -25.49
CA THR A 132 11.60 10.10 -25.59
C THR A 132 10.29 9.32 -25.61
N ARG A 133 10.26 8.00 -25.81
CA ARG A 133 9.01 7.22 -25.70
C ARG A 133 8.50 7.16 -24.25
N GLY A 134 7.19 7.29 -24.04
CA GLY A 134 6.56 7.25 -22.70
C GLY A 134 6.68 5.89 -22.01
N TRP A 135 6.26 4.83 -22.71
CA TRP A 135 6.19 3.46 -22.18
C TRP A 135 7.56 2.87 -21.78
N THR A 136 8.65 3.33 -22.41
CA THR A 136 10.02 2.87 -22.11
C THR A 136 10.51 3.26 -20.71
N LEU A 137 9.76 4.09 -19.98
CA LEU A 137 10.01 4.36 -18.57
C LEU A 137 9.82 3.10 -17.70
N GLN A 138 8.81 2.28 -18.01
CA GLN A 138 8.56 1.02 -17.31
C GLN A 138 9.58 -0.05 -17.73
N GLU A 139 9.91 -0.14 -19.03
CA GLU A 139 10.98 -0.99 -19.57
C GLU A 139 12.34 -0.74 -18.89
N LEU A 140 12.63 0.51 -18.53
CA LEU A 140 13.89 0.88 -17.87
C LEU A 140 13.92 0.57 -16.37
N LEU A 141 12.85 0.96 -15.66
CA LEU A 141 12.80 0.99 -14.20
C LEU A 141 12.36 -0.32 -13.57
N ALA A 142 11.44 -1.06 -14.21
CA ALA A 142 10.89 -2.27 -13.63
C ALA A 142 11.87 -3.46 -13.60
N PRO A 143 12.57 -3.83 -14.71
CA PRO A 143 13.41 -5.02 -14.74
C PRO A 143 14.69 -4.84 -13.91
N ALA A 144 15.14 -5.92 -13.28
CA ALA A 144 16.46 -5.97 -12.64
C ALA A 144 17.61 -5.86 -13.66
N SER A 145 17.48 -6.51 -14.83
CA SER A 145 18.48 -6.46 -15.92
C SER A 145 17.88 -5.86 -17.19
N VAL A 146 18.53 -4.82 -17.71
CA VAL A 146 18.22 -4.22 -19.03
C VAL A 146 19.52 -4.14 -19.82
N ASP A 147 19.54 -4.74 -21.01
CA ASP A 147 20.67 -4.77 -21.94
C ASP A 147 20.29 -4.00 -23.22
N PHE A 148 21.15 -3.10 -23.68
CA PHE A 148 20.94 -2.21 -24.83
C PHE A 148 21.71 -2.70 -26.05
N PHE A 149 21.06 -2.64 -27.22
CA PHE A 149 21.61 -3.12 -28.48
C PHE A 149 21.35 -2.15 -29.63
N SER A 150 22.28 -2.08 -30.57
CA SER A 150 22.16 -1.27 -31.79
C SER A 150 21.18 -1.89 -32.80
N LYS A 151 20.90 -1.17 -33.89
CA LYS A 151 20.16 -1.66 -35.05
C LYS A 151 20.82 -2.85 -35.77
N GLU A 152 22.12 -3.07 -35.55
CA GLU A 152 22.85 -4.24 -36.06
C GLU A 152 22.73 -5.45 -35.10
N GLY A 153 22.11 -5.26 -33.93
CA GLY A 153 22.05 -6.26 -32.87
C GLY A 153 23.28 -6.29 -31.95
N GLU A 154 24.20 -5.32 -32.10
CA GLU A 154 25.45 -5.25 -31.34
C GLU A 154 25.23 -4.72 -29.92
N PHE A 155 25.86 -5.36 -28.93
CA PHE A 155 25.74 -4.98 -27.53
C PHE A 155 26.38 -3.61 -27.26
N LEU A 156 25.59 -2.67 -26.77
CA LEU A 156 26.02 -1.32 -26.40
C LEU A 156 26.45 -1.24 -24.93
N GLY A 157 25.77 -1.99 -24.07
CA GLY A 157 25.99 -2.01 -22.63
C GLY A 157 24.72 -2.41 -21.88
N ASN A 158 24.79 -2.49 -20.55
CA ASN A 158 23.64 -2.74 -19.69
C ASN A 158 23.31 -1.50 -18.82
N LYS A 159 22.18 -1.57 -18.10
CA LYS A 159 21.71 -0.48 -17.21
C LYS A 159 22.77 0.03 -16.23
N THR A 160 23.66 -0.84 -15.73
CA THR A 160 24.76 -0.47 -14.83
C THR A 160 25.92 0.19 -15.59
N SER A 161 26.39 -0.41 -16.70
CA SER A 161 27.53 0.15 -17.46
C SER A 161 27.19 1.47 -18.16
N LEU A 162 25.91 1.71 -18.44
CA LEU A 162 25.40 2.93 -19.07
C LEU A 162 24.68 3.87 -18.09
N GLU A 163 24.73 3.61 -16.77
CA GLU A 163 23.93 4.34 -15.76
C GLU A 163 24.13 5.86 -15.83
N ARG A 164 25.36 6.33 -16.09
CA ARG A 164 25.65 7.77 -16.28
C ARG A 164 24.94 8.34 -17.50
N HIS A 165 25.00 7.65 -18.65
CA HIS A 165 24.37 8.09 -19.89
C HIS A 165 22.84 8.14 -19.75
N VAL A 166 22.27 7.13 -19.09
CA VAL A 166 20.82 7.05 -18.82
C VAL A 166 20.39 8.14 -17.84
N CYS A 167 21.12 8.34 -16.74
CA CYS A 167 20.86 9.39 -15.75
C CYS A 167 20.92 10.79 -16.39
N GLU A 168 21.98 11.09 -17.15
CA GLU A 168 22.15 12.35 -17.90
C GLU A 168 20.98 12.61 -18.86
N ARG A 169 20.49 11.57 -19.54
CA ARG A 169 19.47 11.73 -20.59
C ARG A 169 18.03 11.79 -20.06
N THR A 170 17.75 11.16 -18.91
CA THR A 170 16.40 10.96 -18.37
C THR A 170 16.11 11.77 -17.10
N GLY A 171 17.14 12.25 -16.39
CA GLY A 171 16.99 12.84 -15.05
C GLY A 171 16.65 11.82 -13.95
N ILE A 172 16.64 10.51 -14.25
CA ILE A 172 16.37 9.46 -13.28
C ILE A 172 17.62 9.22 -12.41
N PRO A 173 17.53 9.31 -11.08
CA PRO A 173 18.66 9.06 -10.18
C PRO A 173 19.27 7.66 -10.33
N VAL A 174 20.60 7.57 -10.16
CA VAL A 174 21.35 6.31 -10.27
C VAL A 174 20.86 5.23 -9.30
N ASN A 175 20.40 5.60 -8.09
CA ASN A 175 19.82 4.64 -7.15
C ASN A 175 18.46 4.08 -7.64
N ALA A 176 17.63 4.87 -8.32
CA ALA A 176 16.43 4.36 -8.99
C ALA A 176 16.78 3.38 -10.12
N LEU A 177 17.77 3.71 -10.95
CA LEU A 177 18.25 2.80 -12.02
C LEU A 177 18.78 1.47 -11.47
N ARG A 178 19.42 1.50 -10.30
CA ARG A 178 19.93 0.32 -9.57
C ARG A 178 18.86 -0.45 -8.77
N GLY A 179 17.59 -0.02 -8.81
CA GLY A 179 16.47 -0.75 -8.21
C GLY A 179 16.12 -0.38 -6.77
N SER A 180 16.48 0.82 -6.29
CA SER A 180 15.88 1.36 -5.05
C SER A 180 14.34 1.39 -5.16
N PRO A 181 13.60 1.04 -4.10
CA PRO A 181 12.13 1.09 -4.09
C PRO A 181 11.59 2.43 -4.60
N LEU A 182 10.71 2.40 -5.60
CA LEU A 182 10.19 3.63 -6.21
C LEU A 182 9.44 4.53 -5.21
N SER A 183 8.96 3.97 -4.09
CA SER A 183 8.36 4.68 -2.97
C SER A 183 9.32 5.62 -2.21
N GLU A 184 10.64 5.43 -2.32
CA GLU A 184 11.65 6.33 -1.73
C GLU A 184 11.74 7.68 -2.46
N PHE A 185 11.27 7.74 -3.71
CA PHE A 185 11.28 8.94 -4.54
C PHE A 185 9.95 9.68 -4.47
N SER A 186 10.01 11.00 -4.38
CA SER A 186 8.83 11.84 -4.20
C SER A 186 7.87 11.73 -5.40
N ILE A 187 6.59 12.02 -5.20
CA ILE A 187 5.60 12.00 -6.28
C ILE A 187 6.00 12.96 -7.42
N THR A 188 6.47 14.16 -7.05
CA THR A 188 6.94 15.18 -7.99
C THR A 188 8.15 14.72 -8.81
N GLU A 189 9.10 14.04 -8.16
CA GLU A 189 10.28 13.47 -8.80
C GLU A 189 9.90 12.36 -9.78
N ARG A 190 9.08 11.40 -9.37
CA ARG A 190 8.58 10.32 -10.25
C ARG A 190 7.78 10.85 -11.44
N MET A 191 6.96 11.88 -11.23
CA MET A 191 6.28 12.60 -12.32
C MET A 191 7.27 13.25 -13.30
N SER A 192 8.38 13.81 -12.81
CA SER A 192 9.37 14.50 -13.64
C SER A 192 10.05 13.58 -14.66
N TRP A 193 10.22 12.29 -14.33
CA TRP A 193 10.86 11.30 -15.22
C TRP A 193 10.08 11.02 -16.53
N ALA A 194 8.83 11.48 -16.62
CA ALA A 194 7.99 11.41 -17.82
C ALA A 194 7.77 12.77 -18.52
N ALA A 195 8.32 13.86 -17.99
CA ALA A 195 8.06 15.21 -18.48
C ALA A 195 8.51 15.43 -19.94
N SER A 196 9.70 14.93 -20.30
CA SER A 196 10.31 15.05 -21.64
C SER A 196 10.05 13.87 -22.58
N ARG A 197 9.18 12.94 -22.17
CA ARG A 197 8.76 11.80 -23.01
C ARG A 197 7.59 12.20 -23.92
N GLU A 198 7.09 11.32 -24.77
CA GLU A 198 5.93 11.49 -25.64
C GLU A 198 5.19 10.17 -25.88
N THR A 199 3.90 10.27 -26.23
CA THR A 199 3.02 9.12 -26.49
C THR A 199 2.07 9.41 -27.66
N TYR A 200 1.68 8.36 -28.40
CA TYR A 200 0.85 8.49 -29.61
C TYR A 200 -0.61 8.75 -29.24
N ARG A 201 -1.15 7.94 -28.31
CA ARG A 201 -2.38 8.29 -27.60
C ARG A 201 -2.03 9.26 -26.48
N GLN A 202 -2.78 10.35 -26.41
CA GLN A 202 -2.51 11.43 -25.46
C GLN A 202 -2.74 10.99 -24.00
N GLU A 203 -3.62 10.02 -23.77
CA GLU A 203 -3.94 9.44 -22.47
C GLU A 203 -2.83 8.51 -21.94
N ASP A 204 -2.02 7.91 -22.82
CA ASP A 204 -0.87 7.07 -22.43
C ASP A 204 0.18 7.87 -21.64
N LYS A 205 0.12 9.21 -21.65
CA LYS A 205 0.88 10.07 -20.72
C LYS A 205 0.60 9.76 -19.26
N ALA A 206 -0.62 9.35 -18.94
CA ALA A 206 -1.01 8.89 -17.62
C ALA A 206 -0.80 7.37 -17.49
N TYR A 207 -1.21 6.59 -18.49
CA TYR A 207 -1.19 5.12 -18.38
C TYR A 207 0.24 4.54 -18.33
N SER A 208 1.22 5.22 -18.95
CA SER A 208 2.63 4.85 -18.85
C SER A 208 3.26 5.07 -17.47
N LEU A 209 2.54 5.71 -16.53
CA LEU A 209 2.98 5.94 -15.15
C LEU A 209 2.36 4.98 -14.12
N LEU A 210 1.36 4.16 -14.46
CA LEU A 210 0.61 3.34 -13.49
C LEU A 210 1.52 2.47 -12.62
N GLY A 211 2.45 1.73 -13.22
CA GLY A 211 3.42 0.91 -12.50
C GLY A 211 4.50 1.69 -11.72
N ILE A 212 4.81 2.92 -12.13
CA ILE A 212 5.76 3.81 -11.42
C ILE A 212 5.17 4.27 -10.07
N PHE A 213 3.84 4.27 -9.97
CA PHE A 213 3.09 4.65 -8.78
C PHE A 213 2.41 3.48 -8.05
N ASP A 214 2.47 2.26 -8.60
CA ASP A 214 1.76 1.06 -8.12
C ASP A 214 0.25 1.29 -7.96
N VAL A 215 -0.37 1.89 -8.99
CA VAL A 215 -1.81 2.20 -9.05
C VAL A 215 -2.48 1.53 -10.25
N HIS A 216 -3.79 1.31 -10.16
CA HIS A 216 -4.61 0.74 -11.22
C HIS A 216 -5.79 1.66 -11.57
N MET A 217 -6.11 1.80 -12.86
CA MET A 217 -7.29 2.56 -13.30
C MET A 217 -7.86 2.06 -14.64
N PRO A 218 -9.16 2.26 -14.91
CA PRO A 218 -9.75 2.04 -16.23
C PRO A 218 -9.12 2.93 -17.31
N LEU A 219 -8.81 2.34 -18.47
CA LEU A 219 -8.38 3.05 -19.67
C LEU A 219 -9.60 3.61 -20.38
N ILE A 220 -9.69 4.94 -20.49
CA ILE A 220 -10.77 5.63 -21.20
C ILE A 220 -10.12 6.47 -22.31
N TYR A 221 -9.71 5.80 -23.38
CA TYR A 221 -9.25 6.50 -24.59
C TYR A 221 -10.38 7.39 -25.13
N SER A 222 -10.03 8.60 -25.59
CA SER A 222 -10.90 9.76 -25.85
C SER A 222 -11.30 10.61 -24.63
N GLU A 223 -10.91 10.27 -23.40
CA GLU A 223 -11.12 11.19 -22.26
C GLU A 223 -10.24 12.45 -22.35
N GLY A 224 -9.12 12.37 -23.06
CA GLY A 224 -8.12 13.41 -23.20
C GLY A 224 -7.03 13.37 -22.12
N LYS A 225 -5.82 13.80 -22.49
CA LYS A 225 -4.62 13.77 -21.63
C LYS A 225 -4.85 14.32 -20.22
N ASP A 226 -5.49 15.48 -20.13
CA ASP A 226 -5.61 16.19 -18.85
C ASP A 226 -6.55 15.47 -17.86
N LYS A 227 -7.62 14.83 -18.35
CA LYS A 227 -8.51 14.01 -17.52
C LYS A 227 -7.85 12.70 -17.09
N ALA A 228 -7.12 12.04 -18.01
CA ALA A 228 -6.33 10.85 -17.68
C ALA A 228 -5.27 11.16 -16.61
N LEU A 229 -4.57 12.29 -16.73
CA LEU A 229 -3.60 12.76 -15.72
C LEU A 229 -4.26 13.18 -14.40
N GLN A 230 -5.47 13.77 -14.43
CA GLN A 230 -6.23 14.06 -13.22
C GLN A 230 -6.58 12.76 -12.48
N ARG A 231 -7.15 11.78 -13.16
CA ARG A 231 -7.52 10.49 -12.57
C ARG A 231 -6.29 9.73 -12.05
N LEU A 232 -5.16 9.77 -12.76
CA LEU A 232 -3.89 9.25 -12.26
C LEU A 232 -3.49 9.91 -10.94
N ARG A 233 -3.57 11.25 -10.84
CA ARG A 233 -3.30 11.97 -9.58
C ARG A 233 -4.28 11.57 -8.48
N GLU A 234 -5.56 11.38 -8.79
CA GLU A 234 -6.55 10.91 -7.81
C GLU A 234 -6.23 9.49 -7.30
N GLU A 235 -5.77 8.57 -8.15
CA GLU A 235 -5.31 7.25 -7.70
C GLU A 235 -3.98 7.30 -6.93
N ILE A 236 -3.02 8.16 -7.32
CA ILE A 236 -1.79 8.40 -6.55
C ILE A 236 -2.11 8.99 -5.18
N ASP A 237 -3.06 9.92 -5.11
CA ASP A 237 -3.55 10.51 -3.87
C ASP A 237 -4.23 9.46 -2.98
N LYS A 238 -5.04 8.57 -3.56
CA LYS A 238 -5.64 7.43 -2.83
C LYS A 238 -4.56 6.47 -2.33
N ALA A 239 -3.57 6.11 -3.16
CA ALA A 239 -2.51 5.19 -2.79
C ALA A 239 -1.55 5.77 -1.73
N SER A 240 -1.23 7.08 -1.82
CA SER A 240 -0.36 7.78 -0.86
C SER A 240 -1.05 8.15 0.45
N LYS A 241 -2.37 8.37 0.43
CA LYS A 241 -3.24 8.36 1.63
C LYS A 241 -3.49 6.94 2.16
N GLY A 242 -2.94 5.93 1.47
CA GLY A 242 -3.21 4.53 1.69
C GLY A 242 -4.55 4.09 1.12
N ILE A 243 -4.57 2.85 0.64
CA ILE A 243 -5.78 2.02 0.73
C ILE A 243 -6.39 2.29 2.11
N GLN A 244 -7.69 2.58 2.18
CA GLN A 244 -8.45 2.61 3.43
C GLN A 244 -8.56 1.19 4.03
N ARG A 245 -7.42 0.66 4.52
CA ARG A 245 -7.36 0.38 5.94
C ARG A 245 -7.62 1.73 6.58
N GLU A 246 -8.85 1.93 7.05
CA GLU A 246 -9.04 2.78 8.22
C GLU A 246 -7.95 2.32 9.20
N ASP A 247 -6.97 3.17 9.50
CA ASP A 247 -5.97 2.87 10.51
C ASP A 247 -6.58 2.88 11.91
N PHE A 248 -7.85 3.34 11.96
CA PHE A 248 -8.74 3.52 13.09
C PHE A 248 -8.14 4.48 14.13
N SER A 249 -7.32 5.41 13.66
CA SER A 249 -6.69 6.46 14.45
C SER A 249 -7.73 7.47 14.89
N VAL A 250 -7.90 7.61 16.20
CA VAL A 250 -8.77 8.63 16.80
C VAL A 250 -7.94 9.41 17.81
N VAL A 251 -7.94 10.74 17.69
CA VAL A 251 -7.09 11.62 18.52
C VAL A 251 -7.34 11.36 20.01
N PHE A 252 -6.29 10.88 20.69
CA PHE A 252 -6.34 10.57 22.11
C PHE A 252 -6.53 11.84 22.94
N SER A 253 -7.60 11.88 23.74
CA SER A 253 -7.89 12.96 24.68
C SER A 253 -8.15 12.43 26.09
N LEU A 254 -7.49 13.05 27.07
CA LEU A 254 -7.72 12.85 28.50
C LEU A 254 -8.54 13.99 29.13
N SER A 255 -9.23 14.82 28.34
CA SER A 255 -9.95 16.02 28.83
C SER A 255 -10.96 15.75 29.97
N ASN A 256 -11.44 14.51 30.08
CA ASN A 256 -12.42 14.08 31.09
C ASN A 256 -11.80 13.34 32.29
N VAL A 257 -10.46 13.29 32.39
CA VAL A 257 -9.73 12.54 33.42
C VAL A 257 -8.76 13.45 34.16
N SER A 258 -8.87 13.52 35.49
CA SER A 258 -7.91 14.24 36.32
C SER A 258 -6.56 13.53 36.32
N ASP A 259 -5.57 14.12 35.67
CA ASP A 259 -4.20 13.63 35.56
C ASP A 259 -3.32 14.17 36.72
N VAL A 260 -2.24 13.45 37.05
CA VAL A 260 -1.26 13.86 38.07
C VAL A 260 0.11 14.08 37.44
N GLU A 261 0.75 15.22 37.74
CA GLU A 261 2.06 15.59 37.18
C GLU A 261 3.16 14.57 37.53
N HIS A 262 3.04 13.90 38.68
CA HIS A 262 4.06 13.01 39.23
C HIS A 262 3.48 11.64 39.62
N PHE A 263 3.30 10.76 38.63
CA PHE A 263 3.05 9.34 38.87
C PHE A 263 4.37 8.62 39.23
N VAL A 264 4.40 7.94 40.38
CA VAL A 264 5.63 7.31 40.92
C VAL A 264 5.36 5.86 41.37
N GLY A 265 6.25 4.96 40.97
CA GLY A 265 6.14 3.52 41.23
C GLY A 265 5.07 2.85 40.37
N ARG A 266 4.74 1.59 40.73
CA ARG A 266 3.84 0.67 39.99
C ARG A 266 4.40 0.06 38.71
N GLU A 267 5.71 0.11 38.48
CA GLU A 267 6.36 -0.48 37.31
C GLU A 267 6.06 -1.97 37.12
N ALA A 268 5.95 -2.76 38.21
CA ALA A 268 5.56 -4.16 38.15
C ALA A 268 4.11 -4.32 37.62
N GLU A 269 3.17 -3.56 38.18
CA GLU A 269 1.77 -3.58 37.71
C GLU A 269 1.64 -3.05 36.27
N LEU A 270 2.42 -2.04 35.86
CA LEU A 270 2.45 -1.54 34.49
C LEU A 270 3.00 -2.56 33.49
N GLN A 271 4.06 -3.28 33.85
CA GLN A 271 4.60 -4.40 33.05
C GLN A 271 3.60 -5.56 32.96
N GLU A 272 2.87 -5.85 34.05
CA GLU A 272 1.82 -6.88 34.06
C GLU A 272 0.63 -6.49 33.18
N ILE A 273 0.17 -5.23 33.22
CA ILE A 273 -0.85 -4.71 32.30
C ILE A 273 -0.38 -4.86 30.85
N HIS A 274 0.85 -4.45 30.54
CA HIS A 274 1.40 -4.56 29.19
C HIS A 274 1.40 -6.02 28.73
N LYS A 275 2.02 -6.92 29.50
CA LYS A 275 2.10 -8.36 29.19
C LYS A 275 0.73 -9.02 28.99
N ALA A 276 -0.28 -8.60 29.75
CA ALA A 276 -1.64 -9.13 29.65
C ALA A 276 -2.44 -8.57 28.45
N LEU A 277 -2.01 -7.44 27.86
CA LEU A 277 -2.60 -6.84 26.67
C LEU A 277 -1.79 -7.08 25.38
N SER A 278 -0.49 -7.39 25.47
CA SER A 278 0.34 -7.84 24.35
C SER A 278 -0.18 -9.18 23.80
N GLY A 279 -0.46 -9.27 22.51
CA GLY A 279 -0.92 -10.52 21.90
C GLY A 279 -1.15 -10.47 20.40
N ASP A 280 -1.65 -11.61 19.89
CA ASP A 280 -1.96 -11.96 18.50
C ASP A 280 -3.13 -11.20 17.83
N GLY A 281 -3.61 -10.10 18.43
CA GLY A 281 -4.75 -9.32 17.94
C GLY A 281 -6.13 -9.78 18.41
N SER A 282 -6.23 -10.91 19.14
CA SER A 282 -7.48 -11.33 19.78
C SER A 282 -7.78 -10.52 21.06
N ARG A 283 -9.05 -10.41 21.47
CA ARG A 283 -9.49 -9.52 22.55
C ARG A 283 -8.83 -9.84 23.87
N ARG A 284 -8.16 -8.85 24.46
CA ARG A 284 -7.53 -8.93 25.78
C ARG A 284 -8.23 -8.01 26.78
N THR A 285 -8.40 -8.47 28.01
CA THR A 285 -9.07 -7.72 29.08
C THR A 285 -8.26 -7.81 30.37
N VAL A 286 -7.98 -6.66 30.97
CA VAL A 286 -7.34 -6.54 32.29
C VAL A 286 -8.32 -5.90 33.28
N VAL A 287 -8.42 -6.48 34.48
CA VAL A 287 -9.26 -5.99 35.58
C VAL A 287 -8.35 -5.53 36.73
N LEU A 288 -8.24 -4.22 36.91
CA LEU A 288 -7.55 -3.58 38.03
C LEU A 288 -8.51 -3.46 39.20
N TYR A 289 -8.28 -4.19 40.29
CA TYR A 289 -9.16 -4.17 41.45
C TYR A 289 -8.43 -3.84 42.76
N GLY A 290 -9.11 -3.16 43.67
CA GLY A 290 -8.53 -2.71 44.95
C GLY A 290 -9.35 -1.60 45.61
N LEU A 291 -8.90 -1.14 46.78
CA LEU A 291 -9.61 -0.16 47.60
C LEU A 291 -9.88 1.17 46.87
N GLY A 292 -10.82 1.96 47.41
CA GLY A 292 -11.02 3.36 46.96
C GLY A 292 -9.74 4.18 47.17
N GLY A 293 -9.44 5.11 46.26
CA GLY A 293 -8.26 5.99 46.34
C GLY A 293 -6.90 5.31 46.10
N ILE A 294 -6.82 3.99 45.89
CA ILE A 294 -5.54 3.24 45.81
C ILE A 294 -4.70 3.51 44.54
N GLY A 295 -5.21 4.34 43.61
CA GLY A 295 -4.51 4.74 42.39
C GLY A 295 -4.85 3.96 41.11
N LYS A 296 -5.92 3.14 41.08
CA LYS A 296 -6.31 2.34 39.89
C LYS A 296 -6.47 3.18 38.62
N THR A 297 -7.26 4.25 38.71
CA THR A 297 -7.49 5.24 37.63
C THR A 297 -6.18 5.84 37.14
N GLN A 298 -5.31 6.27 38.06
CA GLN A 298 -4.01 6.87 37.72
C GLN A 298 -3.04 5.85 37.09
N LEU A 299 -3.10 4.58 37.50
CA LEU A 299 -2.34 3.50 36.87
C LEU A 299 -2.78 3.27 35.41
N SER A 300 -4.09 3.33 35.13
CA SER A 300 -4.61 3.30 33.75
C SER A 300 -4.14 4.51 32.93
N VAL A 301 -4.15 5.74 33.49
CA VAL A 301 -3.62 6.94 32.82
C VAL A 301 -2.12 6.83 32.54
N ALA A 302 -1.34 6.33 33.50
CA ALA A 302 0.09 6.12 33.32
C ALA A 302 0.38 5.06 32.23
N TYR A 303 -0.44 4.02 32.12
CA TYR A 303 -0.35 3.03 31.04
C TYR A 303 -0.68 3.63 29.68
N THR A 304 -1.83 4.31 29.53
CA THR A 304 -2.25 4.88 28.24
C THR A 304 -1.25 5.90 27.71
N LYS A 305 -0.74 6.79 28.56
CA LYS A 305 0.32 7.75 28.17
C LYS A 305 1.59 7.07 27.62
N ARG A 306 2.03 5.97 28.24
CA ARG A 306 3.27 5.25 27.86
C ARG A 306 3.09 4.39 26.61
N GLN A 307 1.87 3.95 26.31
CA GLN A 307 1.57 3.01 25.22
C GLN A 307 0.71 3.63 24.12
N LYS A 308 0.50 4.95 24.14
CA LYS A 308 -0.42 5.65 23.22
C LYS A 308 -0.18 5.30 21.75
N ASP A 309 1.10 5.24 21.35
CA ASP A 309 1.51 5.03 19.96
C ASP A 309 1.37 3.56 19.49
N SER A 310 1.09 2.63 20.42
CA SER A 310 0.76 1.22 20.09
C SER A 310 -0.70 1.03 19.69
N TYR A 311 -1.58 1.95 20.10
CA TYR A 311 -3.02 1.89 19.83
C TYR A 311 -3.40 2.91 18.75
N SER A 312 -4.44 2.62 17.97
CA SER A 312 -5.02 3.56 17.02
C SER A 312 -6.03 4.49 17.69
N ALA A 313 -6.91 3.93 18.52
CA ALA A 313 -7.88 4.70 19.29
C ALA A 313 -7.85 4.30 20.77
N ILE A 314 -7.95 5.28 21.66
CA ILE A 314 -8.03 5.07 23.11
C ILE A 314 -9.25 5.81 23.65
N PHE A 315 -10.20 5.06 24.18
CA PHE A 315 -11.48 5.58 24.67
C PHE A 315 -11.60 5.41 26.18
N TRP A 316 -11.98 6.48 26.87
CA TRP A 316 -12.20 6.48 28.31
C TRP A 316 -13.71 6.54 28.62
N LEU A 317 -14.22 5.51 29.29
CA LEU A 317 -15.62 5.37 29.67
C LEU A 317 -15.74 5.38 31.19
N ASN A 318 -16.63 6.22 31.72
CA ASN A 318 -16.88 6.29 33.16
C ASN A 318 -18.18 5.55 33.48
N ILE A 319 -18.14 4.61 34.42
CA ILE A 319 -19.32 3.87 34.86
C ILE A 319 -19.73 4.33 36.25
N LYS A 320 -20.92 4.93 36.35
CA LYS A 320 -21.65 5.08 37.62
C LYS A 320 -22.90 4.20 37.62
N ASP A 321 -23.59 4.20 36.48
CA ASP A 321 -24.83 3.51 36.14
C ASP A 321 -24.89 3.28 34.61
N GLU A 322 -25.94 2.63 34.12
CA GLU A 322 -26.07 2.34 32.67
C GLU A 322 -26.16 3.61 31.80
N SER A 323 -26.82 4.66 32.31
CA SER A 323 -27.00 5.93 31.59
C SER A 323 -25.69 6.70 31.40
N SER A 324 -24.84 6.75 32.43
CA SER A 324 -23.51 7.36 32.37
C SER A 324 -22.56 6.62 31.41
N LEU A 325 -22.71 5.30 31.29
CA LEU A 325 -21.98 4.51 30.32
C LEU A 325 -22.47 4.79 28.90
N LYS A 326 -23.80 4.81 28.67
CA LYS A 326 -24.42 5.21 27.40
C LYS A 326 -23.99 6.62 26.95
N GLN A 327 -23.90 7.58 27.87
CA GLN A 327 -23.36 8.92 27.58
C GLN A 327 -21.87 8.89 27.20
N SER A 328 -21.06 8.02 27.82
CA SER A 328 -19.66 7.82 27.44
C SER A 328 -19.54 7.29 26.00
N PHE A 329 -20.43 6.39 25.57
CA PHE A 329 -20.52 5.94 24.18
C PHE A 329 -20.90 7.07 23.20
N ALA A 330 -21.78 7.99 23.60
CA ALA A 330 -22.10 9.17 22.79
C ALA A 330 -20.90 10.14 22.64
N ILE A 331 -20.01 10.20 23.63
CA ILE A 331 -18.74 10.93 23.50
C ILE A 331 -17.80 10.22 22.52
N MET A 332 -17.65 8.89 22.63
CA MET A 332 -16.87 8.10 21.67
C MET A 332 -17.39 8.26 20.24
N ALA A 333 -18.71 8.25 20.05
CA ALA A 333 -19.33 8.42 18.74
C ALA A 333 -18.95 9.77 18.12
N ARG A 334 -18.98 10.86 18.90
CA ARG A 334 -18.55 12.18 18.44
C ARG A 334 -17.06 12.22 18.06
N GLN A 335 -16.19 11.56 18.82
CA GLN A 335 -14.77 11.46 18.51
C GLN A 335 -14.51 10.68 17.22
N ILE A 336 -15.20 9.55 17.02
CA ILE A 336 -15.12 8.76 15.79
C ILE A 336 -15.64 9.56 14.59
N SER A 337 -16.77 10.27 14.72
CA SER A 337 -17.34 11.08 13.65
C SER A 337 -16.53 12.33 13.28
N GLN A 338 -15.66 12.82 14.17
CA GLN A 338 -14.75 13.94 13.87
C GLN A 338 -13.67 13.53 12.87
N GLU A 339 -13.04 12.36 13.08
CA GLU A 339 -12.02 11.82 12.18
C GLU A 339 -12.61 11.07 10.97
N TYR A 340 -13.77 10.42 11.16
CA TYR A 340 -14.43 9.60 10.16
C TYR A 340 -15.95 9.92 10.06
N PRO A 341 -16.35 11.00 9.36
CA PRO A 341 -17.74 11.46 9.31
C PRO A 341 -18.77 10.44 8.77
N LEU A 342 -18.33 9.40 8.05
CA LEU A 342 -19.17 8.34 7.47
C LEU A 342 -19.00 6.98 8.16
N ALA A 343 -18.20 6.89 9.24
CA ALA A 343 -17.89 5.62 9.90
C ALA A 343 -19.05 5.04 10.70
N LEU A 344 -19.86 5.90 11.32
CA LEU A 344 -21.05 5.48 12.06
C LEU A 344 -22.26 5.56 11.14
N ARG A 345 -22.86 4.41 10.81
CA ARG A 345 -24.12 4.33 10.07
C ARG A 345 -25.31 4.64 10.99
N LEU A 346 -25.27 5.81 11.62
CA LEU A 346 -26.44 6.37 12.28
C LEU A 346 -27.47 6.68 11.20
N SER A 347 -28.72 6.27 11.41
CA SER A 347 -29.81 6.44 10.46
C SER A 347 -30.26 7.91 10.44
N GLY A 348 -29.47 8.74 9.75
CA GLY A 348 -29.68 10.18 9.69
C GLY A 348 -31.02 10.55 9.04
N ARG A 349 -32.03 10.79 9.88
CA ARG A 349 -33.23 11.57 9.52
C ARG A 349 -34.07 12.10 10.68
N ASP A 350 -33.97 11.56 11.89
CA ASP A 350 -34.75 12.05 13.05
C ASP A 350 -33.85 12.49 14.21
N THR A 351 -34.18 13.63 14.83
CA THR A 351 -33.42 14.31 15.89
C THR A 351 -33.53 13.65 17.28
N ASN A 352 -33.95 12.38 17.33
CA ASN A 352 -34.12 11.58 18.54
C ASN A 352 -33.40 10.22 18.42
N GLU A 353 -32.13 10.23 17.98
CA GLU A 353 -31.28 9.02 18.02
C GLU A 353 -31.23 8.46 19.45
N SER A 354 -31.61 7.20 19.63
CA SER A 354 -31.56 6.59 20.96
C SER A 354 -30.10 6.33 21.37
N LEU A 355 -29.79 6.49 22.67
CA LEU A 355 -28.46 6.19 23.17
C LEU A 355 -28.05 4.72 22.98
N ASP A 356 -29.03 3.82 22.79
CA ASP A 356 -28.81 2.41 22.50
C ASP A 356 -28.34 2.20 21.04
N GLU A 357 -28.92 2.88 20.05
CA GLU A 357 -28.42 2.89 18.67
C GLU A 357 -26.99 3.41 18.58
N VAL A 358 -26.66 4.44 19.35
CA VAL A 358 -25.30 5.00 19.42
C VAL A 358 -24.29 3.99 19.99
N VAL A 359 -24.69 3.23 21.03
CA VAL A 359 -23.87 2.15 21.59
C VAL A 359 -23.61 1.06 20.54
N ASP A 360 -24.63 0.63 19.81
CA ASP A 360 -24.51 -0.43 18.81
C ASP A 360 -23.72 0.03 17.56
N ALA A 361 -23.88 1.28 17.11
CA ALA A 361 -23.07 1.85 16.04
C ALA A 361 -21.57 1.89 16.38
N VAL A 362 -21.22 2.28 17.61
CA VAL A 362 -19.83 2.27 18.09
C VAL A 362 -19.30 0.84 18.24
N LYS A 363 -20.09 -0.11 18.78
CA LYS A 363 -19.71 -1.54 18.86
C LYS A 363 -19.47 -2.14 17.47
N ALA A 364 -20.27 -1.77 16.48
CA ALA A 364 -20.10 -2.18 15.09
C ALA A 364 -18.81 -1.60 14.48
N TRP A 365 -18.50 -0.32 14.73
CA TRP A 365 -17.24 0.30 14.29
C TRP A 365 -16.00 -0.38 14.90
N LEU A 366 -16.01 -0.64 16.20
CA LEU A 366 -14.96 -1.39 16.92
C LEU A 366 -14.81 -2.85 16.40
N SER A 367 -15.86 -3.38 15.77
CA SER A 367 -15.91 -4.72 15.18
C SER A 367 -15.62 -4.78 13.68
N ARG A 368 -15.23 -3.67 13.05
CA ARG A 368 -14.81 -3.66 11.64
C ARG A 368 -13.56 -4.55 11.43
N PRO A 369 -13.43 -5.21 10.27
CA PRO A 369 -12.22 -5.96 9.93
C PRO A 369 -10.97 -5.10 10.03
N ASN A 370 -9.90 -5.66 10.59
CA ASN A 370 -8.63 -4.98 10.88
C ASN A 370 -8.67 -3.90 11.99
N ASN A 371 -9.83 -3.62 12.61
CA ASN A 371 -9.92 -2.69 13.76
C ASN A 371 -9.49 -3.36 15.08
N SER A 372 -8.26 -3.83 15.17
CA SER A 372 -7.76 -4.62 16.31
C SER A 372 -6.94 -3.82 17.33
N ARG A 373 -6.55 -2.58 17.02
CA ARG A 373 -5.61 -1.76 17.81
C ARG A 373 -6.27 -0.69 18.68
N TRP A 374 -7.56 -0.81 19.02
CA TRP A 374 -8.20 0.09 19.98
C TRP A 374 -8.02 -0.37 21.43
N LEU A 375 -8.11 0.58 22.36
CA LEU A 375 -8.12 0.37 23.81
C LEU A 375 -9.35 1.05 24.44
N MET A 376 -10.18 0.29 25.14
CA MET A 376 -11.27 0.84 25.96
C MET A 376 -10.92 0.76 27.45
N ILE A 377 -11.03 1.89 28.17
CA ILE A 377 -10.86 1.95 29.62
C ILE A 377 -12.24 2.17 30.25
N PHE A 378 -12.76 1.16 30.93
CA PHE A 378 -13.97 1.25 31.75
C PHE A 378 -13.57 1.57 33.20
N ASP A 379 -13.62 2.84 33.57
CA ASP A 379 -13.26 3.32 34.91
C ASP A 379 -14.48 3.32 35.87
N ASN A 380 -14.22 3.09 37.16
CA ASN A 380 -15.20 3.10 38.25
C ASN A 380 -16.31 2.03 38.18
N TYR A 381 -16.05 0.84 37.63
CA TYR A 381 -17.02 -0.28 37.58
C TYR A 381 -17.29 -0.91 38.97
N ASP A 382 -17.84 -0.13 39.90
CA ASP A 382 -17.96 -0.47 41.32
C ASP A 382 -19.29 -1.18 41.65
N ASN A 383 -20.31 -1.10 40.78
CA ASN A 383 -21.60 -1.78 40.94
C ASN A 383 -21.88 -2.83 39.84
N PRO A 384 -21.18 -3.99 39.83
CA PRO A 384 -21.35 -5.01 38.82
C PRO A 384 -22.64 -5.82 39.00
N LYS A 385 -23.36 -6.10 37.90
CA LYS A 385 -24.50 -7.04 37.91
C LYS A 385 -23.98 -8.47 38.04
N LEU A 386 -24.07 -9.01 39.25
CA LEU A 386 -23.67 -10.37 39.62
C LEU A 386 -24.90 -11.17 40.07
N PRO A 387 -24.88 -12.51 40.06
CA PRO A 387 -26.04 -13.34 40.45
C PRO A 387 -26.59 -13.08 41.86
N ARG A 388 -25.79 -12.49 42.75
CA ARG A 388 -26.17 -12.10 44.12
C ARG A 388 -26.42 -10.59 44.28
N ASN A 389 -26.36 -9.80 43.20
CA ASN A 389 -26.57 -8.35 43.23
C ASN A 389 -27.93 -7.97 42.63
N SER A 390 -28.93 -7.86 43.51
CA SER A 390 -30.29 -7.47 43.16
C SER A 390 -30.49 -5.98 42.90
N ASP A 391 -29.46 -5.14 43.09
CA ASP A 391 -29.54 -3.69 42.86
C ASP A 391 -30.01 -3.38 41.41
N PRO A 392 -31.10 -2.59 41.23
CA PRO A 392 -31.55 -2.13 39.92
C PRO A 392 -30.51 -1.31 39.15
N ALA A 393 -29.63 -0.58 39.84
CA ALA A 393 -28.59 0.24 39.23
C ALA A 393 -27.33 -0.54 38.83
N ALA A 394 -27.26 -1.84 39.15
CA ALA A 394 -26.08 -2.65 38.86
C ALA A 394 -25.95 -2.96 37.36
N VAL A 395 -24.79 -2.65 36.78
CA VAL A 395 -24.56 -2.66 35.33
C VAL A 395 -23.96 -3.99 34.88
N ASN A 396 -24.44 -4.56 33.77
CA ASN A 396 -23.79 -5.68 33.08
C ASN A 396 -22.95 -5.18 31.90
N ILE A 397 -21.67 -4.87 32.15
CA ILE A 397 -20.79 -4.27 31.13
C ILE A 397 -20.54 -5.15 29.91
N ARG A 398 -20.77 -6.48 29.99
CA ARG A 398 -20.59 -7.36 28.82
C ARG A 398 -21.54 -7.02 27.67
N LYS A 399 -22.70 -6.39 27.95
CA LYS A 399 -23.62 -5.87 26.92
C LYS A 399 -23.00 -4.77 26.04
N PHE A 400 -22.02 -4.06 26.59
CA PHE A 400 -21.33 -2.91 25.97
C PHE A 400 -20.02 -3.32 25.29
N PHE A 401 -19.66 -4.60 25.29
CA PHE A 401 -18.48 -5.06 24.57
C PHE A 401 -18.80 -5.20 23.06
N PRO A 402 -17.82 -4.94 22.17
CA PRO A 402 -17.95 -5.28 20.76
C PRO A 402 -18.21 -6.78 20.55
N GLU A 403 -18.89 -7.13 19.46
CA GLU A 403 -19.17 -8.53 19.12
C GLU A 403 -17.90 -9.26 18.69
N SER A 404 -17.05 -8.57 17.95
CA SER A 404 -15.72 -9.06 17.57
C SER A 404 -14.85 -9.38 18.79
N TYR A 405 -14.05 -10.43 18.64
CA TYR A 405 -13.06 -10.82 19.65
C TYR A 405 -11.67 -10.24 19.32
N GLN A 406 -11.61 -8.91 19.14
CA GLN A 406 -10.38 -8.12 18.94
C GLN A 406 -10.29 -6.96 19.95
N GLY A 407 -9.17 -6.22 19.96
CA GLY A 407 -8.97 -5.03 20.78
C GLY A 407 -8.54 -5.26 22.23
N SER A 408 -8.22 -4.17 22.93
CA SER A 408 -7.79 -4.19 24.34
C SER A 408 -8.82 -3.53 25.26
N ILE A 409 -9.00 -4.08 26.46
CA ILE A 409 -9.90 -3.55 27.48
C ILE A 409 -9.18 -3.47 28.83
N ILE A 410 -9.27 -2.32 29.50
CA ILE A 410 -8.92 -2.16 30.93
C ILE A 410 -10.19 -1.83 31.70
N ILE A 411 -10.40 -2.47 32.85
CA ILE A 411 -11.51 -2.22 33.76
C ILE A 411 -10.95 -1.84 35.13
N THR A 412 -11.39 -0.74 35.74
CA THR A 412 -11.07 -0.42 37.14
C THR A 412 -12.29 -0.67 38.03
N THR A 413 -12.09 -1.26 39.21
CA THR A 413 -13.19 -1.59 40.14
C THR A 413 -12.74 -1.70 41.60
N ARG A 414 -13.65 -1.53 42.56
CA ARG A 414 -13.49 -1.93 43.96
C ARG A 414 -13.84 -3.40 44.20
N SER A 415 -14.62 -4.02 43.31
CA SER A 415 -15.12 -5.38 43.47
C SER A 415 -14.07 -6.42 43.07
N SER A 416 -13.62 -7.22 44.04
CA SER A 416 -12.75 -8.38 43.80
C SER A 416 -13.47 -9.56 43.11
N GLN A 417 -14.78 -9.46 42.86
CA GLN A 417 -15.60 -10.52 42.27
C GLN A 417 -15.71 -10.43 40.74
N VAL A 418 -15.24 -9.35 40.11
CA VAL A 418 -15.24 -9.20 38.65
C VAL A 418 -14.22 -10.18 38.04
N ARG A 419 -14.69 -11.07 37.16
CA ARG A 419 -13.90 -12.11 36.46
C ARG A 419 -14.20 -12.06 34.96
N ILE A 420 -13.69 -11.03 34.30
CA ILE A 420 -13.92 -10.76 32.86
C ILE A 420 -12.60 -10.76 32.07
N GLY A 421 -11.46 -10.94 32.74
CA GLY A 421 -10.13 -11.01 32.14
C GLY A 421 -9.04 -11.25 33.18
N HIS A 422 -7.79 -10.99 32.81
CA HIS A 422 -6.63 -11.05 33.70
C HIS A 422 -6.80 -10.07 34.86
N SER A 423 -6.67 -10.54 36.11
CA SER A 423 -7.09 -9.76 37.29
C SER A 423 -5.90 -9.34 38.15
N ILE A 424 -5.61 -8.04 38.21
CA ILE A 424 -4.47 -7.47 38.91
C ILE A 424 -4.94 -6.77 40.19
N GLN A 425 -4.39 -7.17 41.34
CA GLN A 425 -4.74 -6.60 42.65
C GLN A 425 -3.87 -5.38 42.97
N ILE A 426 -4.45 -4.19 43.00
CA ILE A 426 -3.75 -2.96 43.37
C ILE A 426 -3.70 -2.83 44.89
N ARG A 427 -2.53 -3.12 45.46
CA ARG A 427 -2.22 -3.03 46.91
C ARG A 427 -1.77 -1.62 47.29
N LYS A 428 -1.57 -1.32 48.58
CA LYS A 428 -0.86 -0.09 48.98
C LYS A 428 0.58 -0.14 48.46
N LEU A 429 1.13 1.01 48.05
CA LEU A 429 2.59 1.15 47.84
C LEU A 429 3.32 0.90 49.17
N GLY A 430 4.42 0.15 49.12
CA GLY A 430 5.37 0.07 50.22
C GLY A 430 6.16 1.37 50.38
N ASP A 431 7.09 1.42 51.35
CA ASP A 431 7.75 2.65 51.77
C ASP A 431 8.37 3.45 50.61
N ILE A 432 7.73 4.59 50.33
CA ILE A 432 8.01 5.48 49.19
C ILE A 432 9.46 6.01 49.21
N LEU A 433 10.07 6.08 50.39
CA LEU A 433 11.46 6.47 50.61
C LEU A 433 12.47 5.60 49.84
N MET A 434 12.19 4.31 49.64
CA MET A 434 13.11 3.42 48.94
C MET A 434 13.05 3.58 47.41
N LEU A 435 11.88 3.93 46.86
CA LEU A 435 11.65 4.10 45.42
C LEU A 435 12.14 5.46 44.89
N LEU A 436 12.07 6.52 45.70
CA LEU A 436 12.59 7.84 45.31
C LEU A 436 14.13 7.90 45.26
N TYR A 437 14.81 7.03 46.02
CA TYR A 437 16.28 7.01 46.08
C TYR A 437 16.94 6.48 44.79
N LEU A 438 16.25 5.61 44.04
CA LEU A 438 16.75 4.97 42.81
C LEU A 438 16.72 5.87 41.56
N ARG A 439 16.28 7.13 41.69
CA ARG A 439 16.14 8.07 40.56
C ARG A 439 17.05 9.31 40.65
N LYS A 440 18.02 9.29 41.57
CA LYS A 440 18.98 10.38 41.81
C LYS A 440 20.43 10.07 41.42
N ASN A 441 20.69 8.90 40.84
CA ASN A 441 21.97 8.49 40.24
C ASN A 441 21.75 8.20 38.76
#